data_AF-A0A261BT17-F1
#
_entry.id   AF-A0A261BT17-F1
#
_cell.length_a   1.000
_cell.length_b   1.000
_cell.length_c   1.000
_cell.angle_alpha   90.00
_cell.angle_beta   90.00
_cell.angle_gamma   90.00
#
_symmetry.space_group_name_H-M   'P 1'
#
loop_
_entity.id
_entity.type
_entity.pdbx_description
1 polymer ?
#
loop_
_entity_poly.entity_id
_entity_poly.type
_entity_poly.pdbx_seq_one_letter_code
_entity_poly.pdbx_strand_id
1 'polypeptide(L)'
;MDRSIDRRLCGQCHQSIGSEALAADNHAYCVQCFAQKYNPKCSGCMETLVDTCLLALDRHWHPRCFTCNTCNRPLPNGEFYLVDDKPYDLDCHWAKRLEKREHIERGER
;
A
#
# COMPACT_ATOMS: atom_id res chain seq x y z
N MET A 1 28.38 35.15 22.35
CA MET A 1 27.36 35.29 21.30
C MET A 1 26.94 33.90 20.87
N ASP A 2 26.11 33.22 21.65
CA ASP A 2 25.53 31.94 21.22
C ASP A 2 24.21 32.26 20.52
N ARG A 3 24.29 32.61 19.23
CA ARG A 3 23.09 32.63 18.39
C ARG A 3 22.76 31.17 18.09
N SER A 4 22.16 30.51 19.08
CA SER A 4 21.44 29.26 18.93
C SER A 4 20.58 29.36 17.67
N ILE A 5 21.09 28.75 16.61
CA ILE A 5 20.45 28.69 15.30
C ILE A 5 19.05 28.15 15.55
N ASP A 6 18.03 28.91 15.17
CA ASP A 6 16.62 28.56 15.20
C ASP A 6 16.45 27.24 14.41
N ARG A 7 16.60 26.11 15.11
CA ARG A 7 16.50 24.78 14.50
C ARG A 7 15.03 24.57 14.26
N ARG A 8 14.60 24.77 13.01
CA ARG A 8 13.27 24.34 12.57
C ARG A 8 13.13 22.85 12.89
N LEU A 9 12.12 22.50 13.68
CA LEU A 9 11.83 21.13 14.08
C LEU A 9 10.54 20.65 13.41
N CYS A 10 10.48 19.36 13.09
CA CYS A 10 9.26 18.70 12.65
C CYS A 10 8.23 18.69 13.77
N GLY A 11 7.00 19.15 13.51
CA GLY A 11 5.90 19.14 14.48
C GLY A 11 5.41 17.75 14.89
N GLN A 12 5.89 16.68 14.25
CA GLN A 12 5.55 15.29 14.59
C GLN A 12 6.69 14.56 15.31
N CYS A 13 7.89 14.52 14.72
CA CYS A 13 9.02 13.75 15.27
C CYS A 13 10.04 14.61 16.03
N HIS A 14 9.86 15.94 16.04
CA HIS A 14 10.76 16.93 16.66
C HIS A 14 12.22 16.88 16.19
N GLN A 15 12.50 16.20 15.08
CA GLN A 15 13.82 16.23 14.46
C GLN A 15 14.04 17.53 13.70
N SER A 16 15.31 17.96 13.60
CA SER A 16 15.70 19.11 12.80
C SER A 16 15.37 18.88 11.33
N ILE A 17 14.65 19.82 10.73
CA ILE A 17 14.28 19.78 9.31
C ILE A 17 15.04 20.85 8.53
N GLY A 18 15.46 20.49 7.32
CA GLY A 18 16.14 21.38 6.40
C GLY A 18 15.19 22.31 5.64
N SER A 19 15.67 22.85 4.53
CA SER A 19 14.89 23.69 3.61
C SER A 19 13.73 22.96 2.92
N GLU A 20 13.76 21.62 2.88
CA GLU A 20 12.74 20.75 2.25
C GLU A 20 11.57 20.42 3.20
N ALA A 21 11.38 21.19 4.26
CA ALA A 21 10.25 21.06 5.16
C ALA A 21 8.92 21.35 4.45
N LEU A 22 7.90 20.54 4.74
CA LEU A 22 6.54 20.71 4.21
C LEU A 22 5.65 21.33 5.28
N ALA A 23 4.93 22.40 4.93
CA ALA A 23 4.02 23.08 5.84
C ALA A 23 2.59 22.51 5.76
N ALA A 24 2.00 22.17 6.90
CA ALA A 24 0.64 21.64 7.03
C ALA A 24 0.07 21.98 8.43
N ASP A 25 -1.24 22.17 8.58
CA ASP A 25 -1.88 22.43 9.90
C ASP A 25 -1.16 23.48 10.77
N ASN A 26 -0.63 24.54 10.15
CA ASN A 26 0.16 25.58 10.82
C ASN A 26 1.48 25.09 11.48
N HIS A 27 1.99 23.92 11.09
CA HIS A 27 3.25 23.32 11.54
C HIS A 27 4.15 22.94 10.35
N ALA A 28 5.46 22.84 10.58
CA ALA A 28 6.40 22.32 9.60
C ALA A 28 6.70 20.84 9.88
N TYR A 29 6.69 20.00 8.85
CA TYR A 29 6.94 18.57 8.93
C TYR A 29 8.13 18.19 8.06
N CYS A 30 8.87 17.14 8.47
CA CYS A 30 9.81 16.49 7.56
C CYS A 30 9.03 15.75 6.47
N VAL A 31 9.68 15.51 5.32
CA VAL A 31 9.09 14.80 4.17
C VAL A 31 8.46 13.47 4.60
N GLN A 32 9.14 12.72 5.46
CA GLN A 32 8.65 11.43 5.95
C GLN A 32 7.38 11.53 6.81
N CYS A 33 7.34 12.44 7.79
CA CYS A 33 6.16 12.60 8.64
C CYS A 33 4.97 13.21 7.88
N PHE A 34 5.23 14.11 6.93
CA PHE A 34 4.19 14.63 6.06
C PHE A 34 3.59 13.51 5.20
N ALA A 35 4.45 12.72 4.55
CA ALA A 35 3.98 11.59 3.74
C ALA A 35 3.19 10.59 4.57
N GLN A 36 3.65 10.21 5.76
CA GLN A 36 2.93 9.30 6.65
C GLN A 36 1.54 9.81 7.08
N LYS A 37 1.36 11.13 7.14
CA LYS A 37 0.11 11.76 7.55
C LYS A 37 -0.88 11.90 6.39
N TYR A 38 -0.39 12.21 5.19
CA TYR A 38 -1.23 12.62 4.07
C TYR A 38 -1.28 11.63 2.92
N ASN A 39 -0.28 10.76 2.75
CA ASN A 39 -0.28 9.80 1.65
C ASN A 39 -1.19 8.60 1.95
N PRO A 40 -1.81 8.02 0.93
CA PRO A 40 -2.61 6.82 1.09
C PRO A 40 -1.76 5.64 1.57
N LYS A 41 -2.41 4.66 2.19
CA LYS A 41 -1.77 3.41 2.61
C LYS A 41 -1.97 2.31 1.57
N CYS A 42 -0.95 1.50 1.38
CA CYS A 42 -1.01 0.31 0.55
C CYS A 42 -2.00 -0.69 1.14
N SER A 43 -2.96 -1.16 0.36
CA SER A 43 -3.93 -2.18 0.82
C SER A 43 -3.33 -3.57 1.04
N GLY A 44 -2.13 -3.84 0.50
CA GLY A 44 -1.43 -5.11 0.68
C GLY A 44 -0.57 -5.17 1.95
N CYS A 45 0.26 -4.14 2.20
CA CYS A 45 1.19 -4.12 3.35
C CYS A 45 0.81 -3.14 4.46
N MET A 46 -0.23 -2.32 4.28
CA MET A 46 -0.68 -1.28 5.23
C MET A 46 0.35 -0.16 5.49
N GLU A 47 1.45 -0.13 4.74
CA GLU A 47 2.46 0.94 4.81
C GLU A 47 2.06 2.14 3.94
N THR A 48 2.59 3.31 4.29
CA THR A 48 2.38 4.56 3.56
C THR A 48 3.01 4.48 2.17
N LEU A 49 2.26 4.90 1.15
CA LEU A 49 2.76 5.00 -0.22
C LEU A 49 3.61 6.26 -0.37
N VAL A 50 4.93 6.11 -0.30
CA VAL A 50 5.91 7.19 -0.52
C VAL A 50 6.44 7.25 -1.95
N ASP A 51 6.39 6.12 -2.66
CA ASP A 51 6.85 5.96 -4.05
C ASP A 51 5.67 5.86 -5.04
N THR A 52 5.95 5.37 -6.25
CA THR A 52 4.94 5.01 -7.24
C THR A 52 3.87 4.08 -6.65
N CYS A 53 2.62 4.46 -6.85
CA CYS A 53 1.46 3.68 -6.45
C CYS A 53 0.70 3.15 -7.67
N LEU A 54 0.02 2.03 -7.47
CA LEU A 54 -0.89 1.42 -8.41
C LEU A 54 -2.31 1.55 -7.87
N LEU A 55 -3.22 2.05 -8.71
CA LEU A 55 -4.65 2.10 -8.44
C LEU A 55 -5.30 0.84 -9.02
N ALA A 56 -5.80 -0.04 -8.17
CA ALA A 56 -6.55 -1.22 -8.56
C ALA A 56 -7.58 -1.58 -7.49
N LEU A 57 -8.75 -2.05 -7.92
CA LEU A 57 -9.85 -2.42 -7.02
C LEU A 57 -10.30 -1.26 -6.12
N ASP A 58 -10.35 -0.06 -6.70
CA ASP A 58 -10.66 1.19 -5.98
C ASP A 58 -9.73 1.48 -4.78
N ARG A 59 -8.55 0.86 -4.78
CA ARG A 59 -7.58 0.90 -3.69
C ARG A 59 -6.19 1.22 -4.20
N HIS A 60 -5.36 1.72 -3.28
CA HIS A 60 -3.97 2.05 -3.57
C HIS A 60 -3.05 0.91 -3.13
N TRP A 61 -2.07 0.59 -3.96
CA TRP A 61 -1.14 -0.51 -3.76
C TRP A 61 0.29 -0.08 -4.11
N HIS A 62 1.27 -0.66 -3.43
CA HIS A 62 2.62 -0.71 -3.99
C HIS A 62 2.60 -1.67 -5.20
N PRO A 63 3.34 -1.38 -6.28
CA PRO A 63 3.47 -2.30 -7.42
C PRO A 63 3.91 -3.70 -7.00
N ARG A 64 4.81 -3.80 -6.00
CA ARG A 64 5.27 -5.08 -5.42
C ARG A 64 4.23 -5.80 -4.54
N CYS A 65 3.23 -5.07 -4.03
CA CYS A 65 2.20 -5.62 -3.15
C CYS A 65 0.96 -6.07 -3.91
N PHE A 66 0.85 -5.73 -5.20
CA PHE A 66 -0.23 -6.22 -6.05
C PHE A 66 0.13 -7.60 -6.62
N THR A 67 -0.09 -8.62 -5.79
CA THR A 67 0.29 -10.01 -6.05
C THR A 67 -0.91 -10.94 -5.93
N CYS A 68 -0.81 -12.14 -6.50
CA CYS A 68 -1.83 -13.17 -6.35
C CYS A 68 -2.01 -13.55 -4.87
N ASN A 69 -3.25 -13.55 -4.39
CA ASN A 69 -3.58 -13.88 -3.00
C ASN A 69 -3.26 -15.34 -2.60
N THR A 70 -3.00 -16.23 -3.56
CA THR A 70 -2.62 -17.63 -3.28
C THR A 70 -1.11 -17.85 -3.39
N CYS A 71 -0.49 -17.48 -4.51
CA CYS A 71 0.91 -17.82 -4.77
C CYS A 71 1.88 -16.66 -4.51
N ASN A 72 1.38 -15.46 -4.17
CA ASN A 72 2.16 -14.24 -3.98
C ASN A 72 3.01 -13.81 -5.19
N ARG A 73 2.78 -14.38 -6.38
CA ARG A 73 3.43 -13.91 -7.61
C ARG A 73 2.92 -12.51 -7.96
N PRO A 74 3.79 -11.59 -8.39
CA PRO A 74 3.37 -10.29 -8.91
C PRO A 74 2.43 -10.51 -10.10
N LEU A 75 1.41 -9.68 -10.19
CA LEU A 75 0.43 -9.73 -11.28
C LEU A 75 0.82 -8.67 -12.32
N PRO A 76 1.59 -9.04 -13.36
CA PRO A 76 2.07 -8.08 -14.34
C PRO A 76 0.90 -7.51 -15.15
N ASN A 77 0.99 -6.22 -15.45
CA ASN A 77 0.34 -5.57 -16.61
C ASN A 77 -1.19 -5.69 -16.74
N GLY A 78 -1.91 -5.90 -15.64
CA GLY A 78 -3.38 -5.85 -15.64
C GLY A 78 -4.07 -7.17 -16.00
N GLU A 79 -3.34 -8.26 -16.21
CA GLU A 79 -3.92 -9.60 -16.36
C GLU A 79 -4.07 -10.27 -14.99
N PHE A 80 -5.22 -10.03 -14.35
CA PHE A 80 -5.58 -10.66 -13.08
C PHE A 80 -7.06 -11.01 -13.05
N TYR A 81 -7.41 -11.94 -12.17
CA TYR A 81 -8.77 -12.41 -11.96
C TYR A 81 -9.21 -12.09 -10.53
N LEU A 82 -10.47 -11.72 -10.35
CA LEU A 82 -11.01 -11.39 -9.03
C LEU A 82 -11.89 -12.51 -8.50
N VAL A 83 -11.60 -12.91 -7.26
CA VAL A 83 -12.44 -13.80 -6.46
C VAL A 83 -12.57 -13.17 -5.08
N ASP A 84 -13.79 -12.86 -4.65
CA ASP A 84 -14.07 -12.21 -3.36
C ASP A 84 -13.20 -10.94 -3.11
N ASP A 85 -13.15 -10.04 -4.10
CA ASP A 85 -12.36 -8.78 -4.10
C ASP A 85 -10.85 -8.97 -3.92
N LYS A 86 -10.34 -10.18 -4.12
CA LYS A 86 -8.91 -10.49 -4.04
C LYS A 86 -8.38 -10.82 -5.43
N PRO A 87 -7.17 -10.35 -5.76
CA PRO A 87 -6.57 -10.59 -7.07
C PRO A 87 -5.87 -11.96 -7.12
N TYR A 88 -6.04 -12.67 -8.23
CA TYR A 88 -5.47 -13.99 -8.51
C TYR A 88 -4.81 -14.00 -9.89
N ASP A 89 -3.74 -14.79 -10.02
CA ASP A 89 -3.21 -15.15 -11.34
C ASP A 89 -4.10 -16.20 -12.01
N LEU A 90 -3.88 -16.39 -13.31
CA LEU A 90 -4.66 -17.30 -14.14
C LEU A 90 -4.73 -18.72 -13.56
N ASP A 91 -3.58 -19.30 -13.19
CA ASP A 91 -3.49 -20.66 -12.65
C ASP A 91 -4.22 -20.77 -11.29
N CYS A 92 -3.99 -19.84 -10.37
CA CYS A 92 -4.65 -19.89 -9.06
C CYS A 92 -6.16 -19.65 -9.15
N HIS A 93 -6.62 -18.82 -10.07
CA HIS A 93 -8.04 -18.61 -10.33
C HIS A 93 -8.71 -19.88 -10.86
N TRP A 94 -8.08 -20.59 -11.79
CA TRP A 94 -8.61 -21.86 -12.29
C TRP A 94 -8.58 -22.98 -11.24
N ALA A 95 -7.52 -23.06 -10.43
CA ALA A 95 -7.44 -24.00 -9.32
C ALA A 95 -8.63 -23.82 -8.36
N LYS A 96 -8.95 -22.58 -7.97
CA LYS A 96 -10.10 -22.24 -7.11
C LYS A 96 -11.44 -22.67 -7.71
N ARG A 97 -11.61 -22.52 -9.03
CA ARG A 97 -12.84 -22.97 -9.73
C ARG A 97 -12.98 -24.48 -9.75
N LEU A 98 -11.88 -25.22 -9.87
CA LEU A 98 -11.89 -26.68 -9.80
C LEU A 98 -12.19 -27.16 -8.38
N GLU A 99 -11.58 -26.59 -7.34
CA GLU A 99 -11.90 -26.94 -5.94
C GLU A 99 -13.41 -26.81 -5.64
N LYS A 100 -14.04 -25.73 -6.15
CA LYS A 100 -15.48 -25.48 -5.93
C LYS A 100 -16.38 -26.50 -6.62
N ARG A 101 -15.97 -27.05 -7.77
CA ARG A 101 -16.74 -28.10 -8.48
C ARG A 101 -16.69 -29.42 -7.71
N GLU A 102 -15.53 -29.77 -7.16
CA GLU A 102 -15.34 -31.02 -6.43
C GLU A 102 -16.12 -31.04 -5.11
N HIS A 103 -16.28 -29.89 -4.46
CA HIS A 103 -17.13 -29.76 -3.27
C HIS A 103 -18.63 -29.89 -3.58
N ILE A 104 -19.10 -29.36 -4.72
CA ILE A 104 -20.50 -29.51 -5.14
C ILE A 104 -20.81 -30.99 -5.48
N GLU A 105 -19.87 -31.70 -6.09
CA GLU A 105 -20.02 -33.10 -6.46
C GLU A 105 -19.92 -34.07 -5.26
N ARG A 106 -19.34 -33.64 -4.12
CA ARG A 106 -19.20 -34.45 -2.89
C ARG A 106 -20.34 -34.35 -1.89
N GLY A 107 -21.37 -33.52 -2.12
CA GLY A 107 -22.66 -33.63 -1.44
C GLY A 107 -22.62 -33.58 0.10
N GLU A 108 -21.80 -32.73 0.70
CA GLU A 108 -21.89 -32.45 2.15
C GLU A 108 -22.98 -31.40 2.38
N ARG A 109 -24.05 -31.82 3.08
CA ARG A 109 -25.17 -30.98 3.55
C ARG A 109 -24.75 -30.07 4.69
#